data_AF-A0AAW2Q2L9-F1
#
_entry.id   AF-A0AAW2Q2L9-F1
#
_cell.length_a   1.000
_cell.length_b   1.000
_cell.length_c   1.000
_cell.angle_alpha   90.00
_cell.angle_beta   90.00
_cell.angle_gamma   90.00
#
_symmetry.space_group_name_H-M   'P 1'
#
loop_
_entity.id
_entity.type
_entity.pdbx_description
1 polymer ?
#
loop_
_entity_poly.entity_id
_entity_poly.type
_entity_poly.pdbx_seq_one_letter_code
_entity_poly.pdbx_strand_id
1 'polypeptide(L)'
;MMANETKRFFYTVCLLASVALNIFLVRNEWKKQKLSSNWAQEAAAEAEAVALISCSGHGRAYLDGVVVDGKPVCECNTCYGGPNCSHFSPDCAVDALRFSF
;
A
#
# COMPACT_ATOMS: atom_id res chain seq x y z
N MET A 1 25.55 -38.37 -43.38
CA MET A 1 25.49 -38.24 -41.90
C MET A 1 25.54 -36.79 -41.38
N MET A 2 25.97 -35.79 -42.17
CA MET A 2 26.19 -34.42 -41.66
C MET A 2 24.93 -33.56 -41.43
N ALA A 3 23.80 -33.86 -42.07
CA ALA A 3 22.58 -33.05 -41.97
C ALA A 3 21.88 -33.09 -40.60
N ASN A 4 22.12 -34.12 -39.77
CA ASN A 4 21.50 -34.26 -38.46
C ASN A 4 22.23 -33.45 -37.38
N GLU A 5 23.56 -33.37 -37.48
CA GLU A 5 24.42 -32.59 -36.57
C GLU A 5 24.19 -31.08 -36.76
N THR A 6 24.03 -30.61 -38.00
CA THR A 6 23.70 -29.21 -38.29
C THR A 6 22.32 -28.83 -37.73
N LYS A 7 21.31 -29.70 -37.89
CA LYS A 7 19.97 -29.49 -37.32
C LYS A 7 20.01 -29.44 -35.79
N ARG A 8 20.73 -30.36 -35.16
CA ARG A 8 20.93 -30.40 -33.70
C ARG A 8 21.57 -29.11 -33.19
N PHE A 9 22.60 -28.60 -33.87
CA PHE A 9 23.24 -27.33 -33.54
C PHE A 9 22.26 -26.13 -33.63
N PHE A 10 21.44 -26.05 -34.69
CA PHE A 10 20.43 -25.01 -34.78
C PHE A 10 19.38 -25.11 -33.66
N TYR A 11 18.92 -26.32 -33.32
CA TYR A 11 17.97 -26.51 -32.22
C TYR A 11 18.56 -26.11 -30.86
N THR A 12 19.81 -26.46 -30.57
CA THR A 12 20.47 -26.06 -29.32
C THR A 12 20.68 -24.55 -29.24
N VAL A 13 21.10 -23.90 -30.34
CA VAL A 13 21.22 -22.44 -30.39
C VAL A 13 19.86 -21.76 -30.17
N CYS A 14 18.80 -22.24 -30.82
CA CYS A 14 17.45 -21.72 -30.63
C CYS A 14 16.94 -21.91 -29.19
N LEU A 15 17.20 -23.06 -28.57
CA LEU A 15 16.81 -23.30 -27.17
C LEU A 15 17.58 -22.40 -26.20
N LEU A 16 18.88 -22.20 -26.41
CA LEU A 16 19.67 -21.30 -25.58
C LEU A 16 19.19 -19.85 -25.73
N ALA A 17 18.90 -19.42 -26.95
CA ALA A 17 18.36 -18.09 -27.22
C ALA A 17 16.98 -17.89 -26.58
N SER A 18 16.08 -18.88 -26.67
CA SER A 18 14.76 -18.79 -26.06
C SER A 18 14.84 -18.75 -24.53
N VAL A 19 15.69 -19.57 -23.91
CA VAL A 19 15.94 -19.55 -22.46
C VAL A 19 16.53 -18.20 -22.03
N ALA A 20 17.52 -17.68 -22.77
CA ALA A 20 18.13 -16.40 -22.47
C ALA A 20 17.12 -15.24 -22.56
N LEU A 21 16.27 -15.23 -23.61
CA LEU A 21 15.22 -14.22 -23.78
C LEU A 21 14.19 -14.30 -22.64
N ASN A 22 13.74 -15.49 -22.26
CA ASN A 22 12.80 -15.66 -21.15
C ASN A 22 13.40 -15.17 -19.82
N ILE A 23 14.66 -15.50 -19.52
CA ILE A 23 15.35 -15.00 -18.31
C ILE A 23 15.47 -13.48 -18.33
N PHE A 24 15.81 -12.89 -19.48
CA PHE A 24 15.90 -11.44 -19.65
C PHE A 24 14.55 -10.75 -19.41
N LEU A 25 13.47 -11.28 -20.00
CA LEU A 25 12.12 -10.76 -19.82
C LEU A 25 11.67 -10.81 -18.36
N VAL A 26 11.84 -11.95 -17.68
CA VAL A 26 11.48 -12.10 -16.26
C VAL A 26 12.27 -11.13 -15.38
N ARG A 27 13.58 -10.95 -15.63
CA ARG A 27 14.39 -9.99 -14.89
C ARG A 27 13.91 -8.55 -15.08
N ASN A 28 13.51 -8.19 -16.29
CA ASN A 28 13.04 -6.84 -16.58
C ASN A 28 11.71 -6.54 -15.88
N GLU A 29 10.77 -7.50 -15.91
CA GLU A 29 9.50 -7.38 -15.18
C GLU A 29 9.71 -7.32 -13.66
N TRP A 30 10.64 -8.12 -13.11
CA TRP A 30 10.92 -8.09 -11.67
C TRP A 30 11.54 -6.77 -11.22
N LYS A 31 12.40 -6.15 -12.05
CA LYS A 31 12.93 -4.80 -11.79
C LYS A 31 11.84 -3.74 -11.79
N LYS A 32 10.89 -3.81 -12.73
CA LYS A 32 9.72 -2.91 -12.76
C LYS A 32 8.87 -3.06 -11.50
N GLN A 33 8.57 -4.29 -11.09
CA GLN A 33 7.83 -4.55 -9.85
C GLN A 33 8.58 -4.06 -8.60
N LYS A 34 9.89 -4.27 -8.51
CA LYS A 34 10.70 -3.77 -7.39
C LYS A 34 10.68 -2.25 -7.31
N LEU A 35 10.83 -1.55 -8.45
CA LEU A 35 10.71 -0.09 -8.48
C LEU A 35 9.29 0.37 -8.12
N SER A 36 8.26 -0.37 -8.56
CA SER A 36 6.88 -0.15 -8.16
C SER A 36 6.61 -0.43 -6.68
N SER A 37 7.40 -1.30 -6.05
CA SER A 37 7.25 -1.60 -4.63
C SER A 37 7.69 -0.42 -3.76
N ASN A 38 8.68 0.35 -4.19
CA ASN A 38 9.25 1.41 -3.35
C ASN A 38 8.26 2.56 -3.09
N TRP A 39 7.51 2.99 -4.11
CA TRP A 39 6.50 4.04 -3.92
C TRP A 39 5.32 3.56 -3.06
N ALA A 40 4.90 2.30 -3.26
CA ALA A 40 3.80 1.72 -2.50
C ALA A 40 4.19 1.50 -1.04
N GLN A 41 5.45 1.13 -0.79
CA GLN A 41 5.99 0.96 0.55
C GLN A 41 6.04 2.30 1.31
N GLU A 42 6.46 3.38 0.66
CA GLU A 42 6.44 4.72 1.28
C GLU A 42 5.01 5.14 1.63
N ALA A 43 4.09 5.03 0.66
CA ALA A 43 2.69 5.36 0.89
C ALA A 43 2.04 4.50 2.00
N ALA A 44 2.38 3.21 2.08
CA ALA A 44 1.93 2.34 3.14
C ALA A 44 2.49 2.74 4.51
N ALA A 45 3.78 3.09 4.57
CA ALA A 45 4.42 3.52 5.81
C ALA A 45 3.80 4.82 6.35
N GLU A 46 3.48 5.78 5.48
CA GLU A 46 2.76 7.00 5.88
C GLU A 46 1.35 6.68 6.39
N ALA A 47 0.60 5.83 5.68
CA ALA A 47 -0.75 5.43 6.10
C ALA A 47 -0.75 4.69 7.46
N GLU A 48 0.21 3.80 7.67
CA GLU A 48 0.40 3.08 8.93
C GLU A 48 0.79 4.02 10.07
N ALA A 49 1.69 4.98 9.83
CA ALA A 49 2.10 5.96 10.83
C ALA A 49 0.93 6.81 11.32
N VAL A 50 0.03 7.20 10.41
CA VAL A 50 -1.19 7.94 10.76
C VAL A 50 -2.19 7.05 11.50
N ALA A 51 -2.38 5.80 11.07
CA ALA A 51 -3.26 4.85 11.73
C ALA A 51 -2.83 4.49 13.17
N LEU A 52 -1.53 4.63 13.48
CA LEU A 52 -0.98 4.42 14.82
C LEU A 52 -1.23 5.58 15.80
N ILE A 53 -1.76 6.72 15.34
CA ILE A 53 -2.08 7.85 16.22
C ILE A 53 -3.21 7.45 17.18
N SER A 54 -2.94 7.57 18.49
CA SER A 54 -3.90 7.18 19.52
C SER A 54 -4.97 8.26 19.73
N CYS A 55 -6.16 8.01 19.19
CA CYS A 55 -7.35 8.84 19.41
C CYS A 55 -8.27 8.26 20.50
N SER A 56 -7.68 7.68 21.55
CA SER A 56 -8.36 7.11 22.73
C SER A 56 -9.47 6.08 22.45
N GLY A 57 -9.53 5.50 21.24
CA GLY A 57 -10.59 4.59 20.81
C GLY A 57 -11.92 5.29 20.46
N HIS A 58 -11.97 6.61 20.53
CA HIS A 58 -13.16 7.42 20.25
C HIS A 58 -12.99 8.33 19.03
N GLY A 59 -12.03 8.01 18.18
CA GLY A 59 -11.75 8.75 16.96
C GLY A 59 -10.68 8.04 16.13
N ARG A 60 -10.24 8.72 15.07
CA ARG A 60 -9.21 8.25 14.16
C ARG A 60 -8.53 9.44 13.49
N ALA A 61 -7.25 9.34 13.17
CA ALA A 61 -6.55 10.32 12.35
C ALA A 61 -6.50 9.83 10.90
N TYR A 62 -6.47 10.76 9.97
CA TYR A 62 -6.37 10.48 8.53
C TYR A 62 -5.22 11.23 7.89
N LEU A 63 -4.70 10.66 6.80
CA LEU A 63 -3.53 11.18 6.10
C LEU A 63 -3.84 12.50 5.41
N ASP A 64 -5.09 12.67 4.98
CA ASP A 64 -5.70 13.86 4.43
C ASP A 64 -6.46 14.72 5.48
N GLY A 65 -6.34 14.37 6.75
CA GLY A 65 -6.97 15.08 7.85
C GLY A 65 -6.36 16.47 8.08
N VAL A 66 -7.02 17.28 8.91
CA VAL A 66 -6.49 18.60 9.31
C VAL A 66 -5.18 18.42 10.06
N VAL A 67 -4.13 19.13 9.64
CA VAL A 67 -2.79 19.05 10.23
C VAL A 67 -2.54 20.23 11.16
N VAL A 68 -2.16 19.96 12.40
CA VAL A 68 -1.74 20.96 13.39
C VAL A 68 -0.37 20.54 13.92
N ASP A 69 0.58 21.47 13.98
CA ASP A 69 1.96 21.22 14.39
C ASP A 69 2.65 20.06 13.63
N GLY A 70 2.30 19.90 12.35
CA GLY A 70 2.86 18.87 11.48
C GLY A 70 2.33 17.45 11.73
N LYS A 71 1.26 17.29 12.54
CA LYS A 71 0.60 16.01 12.77
C LYS A 71 -0.89 16.07 12.41
N PRO A 72 -1.47 15.02 11.80
CA PRO A 72 -2.89 14.98 11.56
C PRO A 72 -3.63 14.87 12.89
N VAL A 73 -4.70 15.68 13.01
CA VAL A 73 -5.54 15.74 14.20
C VAL A 73 -6.54 14.58 14.18
N CYS A 74 -6.88 14.07 15.37
CA CYS A 74 -7.92 13.07 15.52
C CYS A 74 -9.30 13.62 15.13
N GLU A 75 -9.98 12.93 14.22
CA GLU A 75 -11.40 13.11 14.00
C GLU A 75 -12.18 12.26 14.99
N CYS A 76 -12.93 12.93 15.87
CA CYS A 76 -13.65 12.29 16.96
C CYS A 76 -15.03 11.79 16.54
N ASN A 77 -15.46 10.71 17.19
CA ASN A 77 -16.82 10.22 17.13
C ASN A 77 -17.78 11.23 17.77
N THR A 78 -19.06 11.12 17.44
CA THR A 78 -20.11 11.98 17.99
C THR A 78 -20.05 12.00 19.52
N CYS A 79 -20.18 13.19 20.12
CA CYS A 79 -20.11 13.44 21.56
C CYS A 79 -18.73 13.29 22.22
N TYR A 80 -17.66 13.08 21.44
CA TYR A 80 -16.28 13.10 21.93
C TYR A 80 -15.51 14.31 21.38
N GLY A 81 -14.59 14.83 22.19
CA GLY A 81 -13.74 15.95 21.84
C GLY A 81 -12.39 15.93 22.57
N GLY A 82 -11.66 17.03 22.44
CA GLY A 82 -10.28 17.13 22.90
C GLY A 82 -9.27 16.59 21.87
N PRO A 83 -7.96 16.81 22.10
CA PRO A 83 -6.92 16.51 21.11
C PRO A 83 -6.81 15.03 20.73
N ASN A 84 -7.17 14.12 21.65
CA ASN A 84 -7.18 12.67 21.44
C ASN A 84 -8.58 12.07 21.53
N CYS A 85 -9.65 12.86 21.41
CA CYS A 85 -11.03 12.38 21.53
C CYS A 85 -11.40 11.73 22.87
N SER A 86 -10.68 12.03 23.95
CA SER A 86 -10.91 11.45 25.27
C SER A 86 -12.02 12.14 26.08
N HIS A 87 -12.45 13.34 25.68
CA HIS A 87 -13.41 14.12 26.47
C HIS A 87 -14.83 13.80 26.00
N PHE A 88 -15.61 13.16 26.85
CA PHE A 88 -17.02 12.89 26.60
C PHE A 88 -17.89 14.09 27.01
N SER A 89 -18.81 14.51 26.13
CA SER A 89 -19.78 15.57 26.40
C SER A 89 -21.13 14.96 26.80
N PRO A 90 -21.54 15.04 28.07
CA PRO A 90 -22.77 14.41 28.55
C PRO A 90 -24.05 15.04 28.00
N ASP A 91 -24.01 16.33 27.64
CA ASP A 91 -25.17 17.08 27.11
C ASP A 91 -25.34 16.93 25.58
N CYS A 92 -24.65 15.97 24.96
CA CYS A 92 -24.67 15.77 23.51
C CYS A 92 -25.78 14.80 23.09
N ALA A 93 -26.53 15.16 22.05
CA ALA A 93 -27.52 14.28 21.44
C ALA A 93 -26.82 13.18 20.61
N VAL A 94 -27.14 11.93 20.88
CA VAL A 94 -26.61 10.78 20.12
C VAL A 94 -27.25 10.77 18.73
N ASP A 95 -26.42 10.83 17.69
CA ASP A 95 -26.84 10.60 16.31
C ASP A 95 -26.76 9.10 15.98
N ALA A 96 -27.90 8.42 16.08
CA ALA A 96 -28.03 6.99 15.74
C ALA A 96 -28.56 6.74 14.32
N LEU A 97 -28.73 7.79 13.51
CA LEU A 97 -29.32 7.69 12.17
C LEU A 97 -28.29 7.39 11.07
N ARG A 98 -26.99 7.34 11.41
CA ARG A 98 -25.89 7.18 10.43
C ARG A 98 -25.68 5.74 9.91
N PHE A 99 -26.60 4.82 10.20
CA PHE A 99 -26.64 3.47 9.61
C PHE A 99 -27.98 3.26 8.87
N SER A 100 -28.13 3.86 7.70
CA SER A 100 -29.03 3.32 6.68
C SER A 100 -28.17 2.94 5.48
N PHE A 101 -27.99 1.63 5.31
CA PHE A 101 -27.43 1.02 4.10
C PHE A 101 -28.41 1.15 2.94
#